data_AF-A0A4P9VZA1-F1
#
_entry.id   AF-A0A4P9VZA1-F1
#
_cell.length_a   1.000
_cell.length_b   1.000
_cell.length_c   1.000
_cell.angle_alpha   90.00
_cell.angle_beta   90.00
_cell.angle_gamma   90.00
#
_symmetry.space_group_name_H-M   'P 1'
#
loop_
_entity.id
_entity.type
_entity.pdbx_description
1 polymer ?
#
loop_
_entity_poly.entity_id
_entity_poly.type
_entity_poly.pdbx_seq_one_letter_code
_entity_poly.pdbx_strand_id
1 'polypeptide(L)' 'MKFTERFAGPCPVTHVLPCGVYRLKLPVSSRANDSFNTRLLKAYVPNTDDRFIHRA' A
#
# COMPACT_ATOMS: atom_id res chain seq x y z
N MET A 1 -6.22 13.36 21.95
CA MET A 1 -5.94 13.34 20.50
C MET A 1 -6.20 11.93 19.98
N LYS A 2 -7.13 11.73 19.03
CA LYS A 2 -7.35 10.43 18.37
C LYS A 2 -6.32 10.30 17.25
N PHE A 3 -5.36 9.39 17.39
CA PHE A 3 -4.51 8.98 16.28
C PHE A 3 -5.36 8.13 15.34
N THR A 4 -5.89 8.75 14.29
CA THR A 4 -6.43 7.98 13.15
C THR A 4 -5.24 7.37 12.43
N GLU A 5 -5.17 6.05 12.39
CA GLU A 5 -4.23 5.33 11.53
C GLU A 5 -4.50 5.73 10.09
N ARG A 6 -3.62 6.57 9.53
CA ARG A 6 -3.69 7.00 8.13
C ARG A 6 -2.74 6.10 7.34
N PHE A 7 -3.31 5.30 6.45
CA PHE A 7 -2.55 4.54 5.48
C PHE A 7 -2.34 5.40 4.23
N ALA A 8 -1.15 5.29 3.62
CA ALA A 8 -0.99 5.75 2.25
C ALA A 8 -1.93 4.93 1.35
N GLY A 9 -2.41 5.53 0.26
CA GLY A 9 -3.39 4.91 -0.63
C GLY A 9 -2.98 3.51 -1.13
N PRO A 10 -3.91 2.78 -1.75
CA PRO A 10 -3.66 1.42 -2.22
C PRO A 10 -2.49 1.41 -3.21
N CYS A 11 -1.53 0.56 -2.93
CA CYS A 11 -0.37 0.32 -3.79
C CYS A 11 -0.38 -1.15 -4.21
N PRO A 12 -0.28 -1.45 -5.52
CA PRO A 12 -0.19 -2.83 -5.98
C PRO A 12 1.04 -3.54 -5.41
N VAL A 13 0.88 -4.79 -5.00
CA VAL A 13 2.01 -5.67 -4.65
C VAL A 13 2.68 -6.12 -5.94
N THR A 14 4.00 -5.95 -6.04
CA THR A 14 4.80 -6.45 -7.17
C THR A 14 5.46 -7.78 -6.86
N HIS A 15 5.90 -8.00 -5.62
CA HIS A 15 6.56 -9.24 -5.19
C HIS A 15 6.19 -9.61 -3.76
N VAL A 16 6.13 -10.91 -3.49
CA VAL A 16 6.03 -11.49 -2.15
C VAL A 16 7.41 -12.02 -1.78
N LEU A 17 7.99 -11.52 -0.71
CA LEU A 17 9.29 -11.93 -0.19
C LEU A 17 9.12 -12.81 1.05
N PRO A 18 10.15 -13.58 1.44
CA PRO A 18 10.14 -14.34 2.67
C PRO A 18 9.88 -13.47 3.91
N CYS A 19 9.51 -14.11 5.01
CA CYS A 19 9.33 -13.46 6.32
C CYS A 19 8.21 -12.38 6.33
N GLY A 20 7.23 -12.50 5.43
CA GLY A 20 6.07 -11.61 5.40
C GLY A 20 6.43 -10.19 4.95
N VAL A 21 7.40 -10.06 4.04
CA VAL A 21 7.75 -8.79 3.40
C VAL A 21 7.13 -8.76 2.01
N TYR A 22 6.56 -7.63 1.64
CA TYR A 22 5.94 -7.39 0.34
C TYR A 22 6.59 -6.20 -0.32
N ARG A 23 6.82 -6.32 -1.63
CA ARG A 23 7.31 -5.21 -2.45
C ARG A 23 6.12 -4.53 -3.11
N LEU A 24 6.03 -3.21 -3.03
CA LEU A 24 4.90 -2.42 -3.54
C LEU A 24 5.32 -1.58 -4.75
N LYS A 25 4.40 -1.37 -5.70
CA LYS A 25 4.60 -0.39 -6.78
C LYS A 25 4.34 1.00 -6.20
N LEU A 26 5.40 1.66 -5.76
CA LEU A 26 5.33 3.03 -5.28
C LEU A 26 5.24 4.04 -6.43
N PRO A 27 4.64 5.22 -6.22
CA PRO A 27 4.73 6.32 -7.17
C PRO A 27 6.18 6.70 -7.46
N VAL A 28 6.48 7.13 -8.69
CA VAL A 28 7.84 7.56 -9.10
C VAL A 28 8.37 8.71 -8.23
N SER A 29 7.46 9.54 -7.68
CA SER A 29 7.82 10.63 -6.77
C SER A 29 8.17 10.15 -5.35
N SER A 30 7.94 8.88 -5.02
CA SER A 30 8.26 8.33 -3.71
C SER A 30 9.76 8.10 -3.58
N ARG A 31 10.32 8.53 -2.44
CA ARG A 31 11.70 8.24 -2.04
C ARG A 31 11.80 7.08 -1.05
N ALA A 32 10.67 6.44 -0.72
CA ALA A 32 10.63 5.33 0.23
C ALA A 32 11.16 4.04 -0.40
N ASN A 33 11.69 3.14 0.43
CA ASN A 33 11.95 1.76 0.03
C ASN A 33 10.60 1.10 -0.30
N ASP A 34 10.57 0.30 -1.35
CA ASP A 34 9.37 -0.39 -1.81
C ASP A 34 9.07 -1.70 -1.07
N SER A 35 9.93 -2.12 -0.13
CA SER A 35 9.77 -3.33 0.68
C SER A 35 9.15 -3.03 2.06
N PHE A 36 7.97 -3.58 2.32
CA PHE A 36 7.19 -3.35 3.54
C PHE A 36 6.87 -4.66 4.24
N ASN A 37 6.95 -4.67 5.58
CA ASN A 37 6.47 -5.80 6.36
C ASN A 37 4.93 -5.84 6.37
N THR A 38 4.34 -7.03 6.30
CA THR A 38 2.89 -7.24 6.34
C THR A 38 2.18 -6.60 7.52
N ARG A 39 2.87 -6.40 8.65
CA ARG A 39 2.33 -5.74 9.85
C ARG A 39 2.03 -4.26 9.63
N LEU A 40 2.67 -3.64 8.63
CA LEU A 40 2.47 -2.24 8.25
C LEU A 40 1.46 -2.08 7.11
N LEU A 41 0.95 -3.19 6.58
CA LEU A 41 0.05 -3.21 5.44
C LEU A 41 -1.35 -3.61 5.89
N LYS A 42 -2.34 -3.03 5.22
CA LYS A 42 -3.73 -3.43 5.33
C LYS A 42 -4.21 -3.83 3.95
N ALA A 43 -4.87 -4.99 3.86
CA ALA A 43 -5.51 -5.40 2.62
C ALA A 43 -6.53 -4.32 2.22
N TYR A 44 -6.37 -3.80 1.02
CA TYR A 44 -7.31 -2.84 0.46
C TYR A 44 -8.55 -3.58 -0.02
N VAL A 45 -9.71 -3.18 0.49
CA VAL A 45 -11.01 -3.71 0.09
C VAL A 45 -11.67 -2.64 -0.76
N PRO A 46 -11.87 -2.88 -2.08
CA PRO A 46 -12.55 -1.93 -2.93
C PRO A 46 -13.95 -1.63 -2.38
N ASN A 47 -14.26 -0.36 -2.17
CA ASN A 47 -15.63 0.07 -1.89
C ASN A 47 -16.16 0.90 -3.07
N THR A 48 -17.48 0.98 -3.20
CA THR A 48 -18.15 1.68 -4.31
C THR A 48 -17.94 3.19 -4.31
N ASP A 49 -17.42 3.76 -3.23
CA ASP A 49 -17.11 5.19 -3.08
C ASP A 49 -15.61 5.51 -3.36
N ASP A 50 -14.79 4.49 -3.56
CA ASP A 50 -13.36 4.65 -3.72
C ASP A 50 -13.05 5.25 -5.09
N ARG A 51 -12.52 6.47 -5.06
CA ARG A 51 -12.04 7.20 -6.25
C ARG A 51 -10.58 6.88 -6.59
N PHE A 52 -10.04 5.76 -6.14
CA PHE A 52 -8.69 5.34 -6.53
C PHE A 52 -8.72 4.99 -8.01
N ILE A 53 -8.41 5.98 -8.85
CA ILE A 53 -8.45 5.85 -10.30
C ILE A 53 -7.41 4.80 -10.71
N HIS A 54 -7.87 3.63 -11.13
CA HIS A 54 -7.08 2.70 -11.92
C HIS A 54 -6.80 3.35 -13.28
N ARG A 55 -5.73 4.17 -13.37
CA ARG A 55 -5.16 4.49 -14.68
C ARG A 55 -4.39 3.25 -15.13
N ALA A 56 -5.03 2.50 -16.02
CA ALA A 56 -4.41 1.43 -16.80
C ALA A 56 -3.26 1.98 -17.65
#